data_AF-A0A2J7ZKU8-F1
#
_entry.id   AF-A0A2J7ZKU8-F1
#
_cell.length_a   1.000
_cell.length_b   1.000
_cell.length_c   1.000
_cell.angle_alpha   90.00
_cell.angle_beta   90.00
_cell.angle_gamma   90.00
#
_symmetry.space_group_name_H-M   'P 1'
#
loop_
_entity.id
_entity.type
_entity.pdbx_description
1 polymer ?
#
loop_
_entity_poly.entity_id
_entity_poly.type
_entity_poly.pdbx_seq_one_letter_code
_entity_poly.pdbx_strand_id
1 'polypeptide(L)'
;MYAALHVRGVARQDGDSEVGLAGLVARHARGAVRQFDLSLRIQQHDLKLVCCRHTTAGLEQFFVLTIWCIIFILPPNLSSNEINRLLAEQEGQNGTVVNGKEYKFTDFDKYSLSNIPASSSKMWAHLVSVYFVVLFTLWHCWRFNKDSVLLRIMFLGNSRRGGPSHTILVTDIPGVNEAVAKGLAQQRKMEKTLRKSMSMKSDGKSDGKSDGDL
;
A
#
# COMPACT_ATOMS: atom_id res chain seq x y z
N MET A 1 23.20 41.15 -15.17
CA MET A 1 24.00 40.94 -13.94
C MET A 1 24.44 39.48 -13.90
N TYR A 2 25.45 39.09 -14.66
CA TYR A 2 26.88 39.00 -14.26
C TYR A 2 27.12 38.19 -12.98
N ALA A 3 27.58 36.95 -13.16
CA ALA A 3 28.72 36.39 -12.42
C ALA A 3 29.23 35.16 -13.16
N ALA A 4 30.15 35.40 -14.10
CA ALA A 4 31.08 34.40 -14.60
C ALA A 4 32.06 34.07 -13.47
N LEU A 5 32.28 32.78 -13.19
CA LEU A 5 33.44 32.34 -12.43
C LEU A 5 34.08 31.15 -13.12
N HIS A 6 35.02 31.55 -13.96
CA HIS A 6 36.08 30.79 -14.56
C HIS A 6 37.01 30.27 -13.45
N VAL A 7 37.14 28.95 -13.28
CA VAL A 7 38.29 28.37 -12.56
C VAL A 7 38.97 27.37 -13.49
N ARG A 8 40.18 27.76 -13.91
CA ARG A 8 41.11 27.00 -14.74
C ARG A 8 41.56 25.74 -14.00
N GLY A 9 41.81 24.69 -14.78
CA GLY A 9 42.40 23.45 -14.30
C GLY A 9 43.87 23.60 -13.89
N VAL A 10 44.30 22.70 -13.01
CA VAL A 10 45.70 22.30 -12.83
C VAL A 10 45.68 20.79 -12.62
N ALA A 11 46.12 20.07 -13.65
CA ALA A 11 46.56 18.69 -13.52
C ALA A 11 47.95 18.71 -12.87
N ARG A 12 48.10 18.08 -11.72
CA ARG A 12 49.41 17.70 -11.15
C ARG A 12 49.27 16.28 -10.61
N GLN A 13 49.86 15.35 -11.34
CA GLN A 13 50.14 14.00 -10.86
C GLN A 13 51.22 14.13 -9.79
N ASP A 14 50.92 13.73 -8.56
CA ASP A 14 51.92 13.31 -7.56
C ASP A 14 51.28 12.17 -6.76
N GLY A 15 51.95 11.01 -6.80
CA GLY A 15 51.38 9.69 -6.49
C GLY A 15 51.28 9.32 -5.02
N ASP A 16 50.33 9.92 -4.29
CA ASP A 16 50.01 9.57 -2.88
C ASP A 16 48.49 9.55 -2.56
N SER A 17 47.64 9.27 -3.55
CA SER A 17 46.19 9.56 -3.48
C SER A 17 45.23 8.37 -3.31
N GLU A 18 45.71 7.13 -3.15
CA GLU A 18 44.83 5.95 -3.01
C GLU A 18 44.14 5.86 -1.63
N VAL A 19 44.82 6.26 -0.55
CA VAL A 19 44.24 6.22 0.82
C VAL A 19 43.27 7.38 1.11
N GLY A 20 43.40 8.50 0.41
CA GLY A 20 42.52 9.68 0.57
C GLY A 20 41.18 9.53 -0.13
N LEU A 21 41.15 8.92 -1.32
CA LEU A 21 39.93 8.78 -2.14
C LEU A 21 38.93 7.82 -1.50
N ALA A 22 39.40 6.66 -1.00
CA ALA A 22 38.55 5.70 -0.31
C ALA A 22 37.93 6.30 0.97
N GLY A 23 38.69 7.09 1.73
CA GLY A 23 38.21 7.79 2.92
C GLY A 23 37.23 8.93 2.63
N LEU A 24 37.36 9.61 1.49
CA LEU A 24 36.45 10.67 1.05
C LEU A 24 35.14 10.07 0.53
N VAL A 25 35.20 9.00 -0.27
CA VAL A 25 34.03 8.25 -0.77
C VAL A 25 33.28 7.59 0.39
N ALA A 26 33.96 6.99 1.36
CA ALA A 26 33.33 6.42 2.54
C ALA A 26 32.69 7.48 3.47
N ARG A 27 33.22 8.70 3.52
CA ARG A 27 32.59 9.83 4.24
C ARG A 27 31.38 10.38 3.48
N HIS A 28 31.43 10.44 2.16
CA HIS A 28 30.29 10.84 1.32
C HIS A 28 29.15 9.82 1.36
N ALA A 29 29.48 8.53 1.29
CA ALA A 29 28.51 7.43 1.40
C ALA A 29 27.83 7.39 2.77
N ARG A 30 28.57 7.59 3.87
CA ARG A 30 27.99 7.66 5.23
C ARG A 30 27.14 8.91 5.44
N GLY A 31 27.48 10.04 4.83
CA GLY A 31 26.66 11.26 4.81
C GLY A 31 25.34 11.06 4.04
N ALA A 32 25.41 10.42 2.87
CA ALA A 32 24.25 10.10 2.06
C ALA A 32 23.30 9.11 2.75
N VAL A 33 23.84 8.07 3.41
CA VAL A 33 23.04 7.10 4.18
C VAL A 33 22.35 7.74 5.38
N ARG A 34 23.03 8.64 6.11
CA ARG A 34 22.40 9.39 7.22
C ARG A 34 21.34 10.39 6.74
N GLN A 35 21.54 11.04 5.60
CA GLN A 35 20.51 11.90 5.01
C GLN A 35 19.30 11.10 4.50
N PHE A 36 19.53 9.90 3.95
CA PHE A 36 18.47 9.03 3.49
C PHE A 36 17.62 8.51 4.66
N ASP A 37 18.27 8.11 5.76
CA ASP A 37 17.58 7.66 7.00
C ASP A 37 16.78 8.81 7.66
N LEU A 38 17.32 10.03 7.69
CA LEU A 38 16.58 11.20 8.22
C LEU A 38 15.37 11.57 7.35
N SER A 39 15.50 11.48 6.03
CA SER A 39 14.39 11.71 5.08
C SER A 39 13.34 10.61 5.15
N LEU A 40 13.75 9.35 5.40
CA LEU A 40 12.85 8.22 5.66
C LEU A 40 12.06 8.37 6.96
N ARG A 41 12.67 8.91 8.02
CA ARG A 41 11.97 9.19 9.29
C ARG A 41 10.95 10.31 9.17
N ILE A 42 11.28 11.36 8.40
CA ILE A 42 10.34 12.44 8.07
C ILE A 42 9.18 11.89 7.22
N GLN A 43 9.48 11.09 6.19
CA GLN A 43 8.47 10.38 5.39
C GLN A 43 7.60 9.43 6.22
N GLN A 44 8.15 8.70 7.18
CA GLN A 44 7.40 7.80 8.07
C GLN A 44 6.46 8.54 9.02
N HIS A 45 6.89 9.69 9.54
CA HIS A 45 6.02 10.56 10.35
C HIS A 45 4.90 11.16 9.51
N ASP A 46 5.21 11.65 8.31
CA ASP A 46 4.21 12.19 7.39
C ASP A 46 3.23 11.11 6.90
N LEU A 47 3.68 9.88 6.66
CA LEU A 47 2.83 8.77 6.24
C LEU A 47 1.83 8.35 7.34
N LYS A 48 2.27 8.34 8.61
CA LYS A 48 1.37 8.10 9.75
C LYS A 48 0.36 9.23 9.92
N LEU A 49 0.78 10.48 9.73
CA LEU A 49 -0.10 11.65 9.79
C LEU A 49 -1.13 11.65 8.65
N VAL A 50 -0.72 11.26 7.45
CA VAL A 50 -1.62 11.11 6.28
C VAL A 50 -2.60 9.95 6.48
N CYS A 51 -2.14 8.81 7.00
CA CYS A 51 -3.01 7.66 7.29
C CYS A 51 -4.07 8.00 8.35
N CYS A 52 -3.66 8.67 9.44
CA CYS A 52 -4.57 9.12 10.47
C CYS A 52 -5.58 10.16 9.95
N ARG A 53 -5.14 11.11 9.11
CA ARG A 53 -6.05 12.06 8.46
C ARG A 53 -7.04 11.37 7.52
N HIS A 54 -6.62 10.32 6.83
CA HIS A 54 -7.49 9.55 5.94
C HIS A 54 -8.59 8.82 6.72
N THR A 55 -8.26 8.18 7.85
CA THR A 55 -9.25 7.49 8.69
C THR A 55 -10.20 8.46 9.38
N THR A 56 -9.72 9.63 9.82
CA THR A 56 -10.59 10.67 10.39
C THR A 56 -11.54 11.26 9.33
N ALA A 57 -11.05 11.54 8.13
CA ALA A 57 -11.88 12.05 7.03
C ALA A 57 -12.93 11.02 6.57
N GLY A 58 -12.57 9.73 6.56
CA GLY A 58 -13.51 8.64 6.27
C GLY A 58 -14.59 8.49 7.34
N LEU A 59 -14.23 8.66 8.62
CA LEU A 59 -15.20 8.64 9.73
C LEU A 59 -16.19 9.82 9.63
N GLU A 60 -15.71 11.03 9.39
CA GLU A 60 -16.56 12.21 9.22
C GLU A 60 -17.57 12.02 8.08
N GLN A 61 -17.09 11.50 6.94
CA GLN A 61 -17.95 11.20 5.80
C GLN A 61 -19.00 10.12 6.14
N PHE A 62 -18.61 9.09 6.88
CA PHE A 62 -19.55 8.05 7.33
C PHE A 62 -20.65 8.61 8.23
N PHE A 63 -20.33 9.55 9.13
CA PHE A 63 -21.32 10.21 9.97
C PHE A 63 -22.31 11.04 9.15
N VAL A 64 -21.84 11.83 8.19
CA VAL A 64 -22.71 12.64 7.32
C VAL A 64 -23.65 11.76 6.49
N LEU A 65 -23.13 10.67 5.91
CA LEU A 65 -23.92 9.71 5.15
C LEU A 65 -24.94 8.98 6.03
N THR A 66 -24.57 8.63 7.26
CA THR A 66 -25.48 7.96 8.20
C THR A 66 -26.64 8.87 8.58
N ILE A 67 -26.36 10.14 8.90
CA ILE A 67 -27.40 11.14 9.19
C ILE A 67 -28.28 11.35 7.96
N TRP A 68 -27.70 11.44 6.76
CA TRP A 68 -28.46 11.56 5.52
C TRP A 68 -29.39 10.36 5.29
N CYS A 69 -28.89 9.14 5.46
CA CYS A 69 -29.71 7.93 5.34
C CYS A 69 -30.85 7.91 6.35
N ILE A 70 -30.62 8.32 7.60
CA ILE A 70 -31.68 8.41 8.62
C ILE A 70 -32.73 9.46 8.23
N ILE A 71 -32.33 10.62 7.71
CA ILE A 71 -33.28 11.70 7.39
C ILE A 71 -34.04 11.41 6.09
N PHE A 72 -33.38 10.90 5.05
CA PHE A 72 -33.97 10.74 3.72
C PHE A 72 -34.54 9.34 3.46
N ILE A 73 -33.95 8.28 4.01
CA ILE A 73 -34.38 6.90 3.74
C ILE A 73 -35.37 6.40 4.80
N LEU A 74 -35.27 6.85 6.05
CA LEU A 74 -36.16 6.38 7.12
C LEU A 74 -37.64 6.80 6.91
N PRO A 75 -37.98 8.04 6.52
CA PRO A 75 -39.39 8.44 6.37
C PRO A 75 -40.13 7.70 5.25
N PRO A 76 -39.57 7.53 4.03
CA PRO A 76 -40.19 6.71 3.00
C PRO A 76 -40.41 5.27 3.44
N ASN A 77 -39.48 4.73 4.24
CA ASN A 77 -39.56 3.34 4.68
C ASN A 77 -40.63 3.13 5.77
N LEU A 78 -40.66 4.00 6.79
CA LEU A 78 -41.66 3.93 7.88
C LEU A 78 -43.08 4.27 7.43
N SER A 79 -43.25 5.01 6.34
CA SER A 79 -44.56 5.36 5.80
C SER A 79 -45.33 4.17 5.19
N SER A 80 -44.73 2.99 5.07
CA SER A 80 -45.36 1.84 4.42
C SER A 80 -45.98 0.89 5.45
N ASN A 81 -47.28 0.61 5.30
CA ASN A 81 -48.04 -0.27 6.19
C ASN A 81 -48.07 -1.74 5.71
N GLU A 82 -47.37 -2.06 4.61
CA GLU A 82 -47.40 -3.38 3.97
C GLU A 82 -46.86 -4.47 4.90
N ILE A 83 -45.72 -4.24 5.57
CA ILE A 83 -45.17 -5.23 6.50
C ILE A 83 -46.04 -5.42 7.75
N ASN A 84 -46.72 -4.38 8.26
CA ASN A 84 -47.66 -4.55 9.38
C ASN A 84 -48.83 -5.46 8.99
N ARG A 85 -49.30 -5.37 7.73
CA ARG A 85 -50.31 -6.28 7.20
C ARG A 85 -49.79 -7.72 7.09
N LEU A 86 -48.56 -7.91 6.60
CA LEU A 86 -47.94 -9.24 6.47
C LEU A 86 -47.59 -9.88 7.82
N LEU A 87 -47.17 -9.09 8.82
CA LEU A 87 -46.98 -9.55 10.19
C LEU A 87 -48.29 -10.00 10.82
N ALA A 88 -49.37 -9.22 10.68
CA ALA A 88 -50.69 -9.60 11.16
C ALA A 88 -51.23 -10.87 10.48
N GLU A 89 -50.88 -11.09 9.20
CA GLU A 89 -51.23 -12.31 8.46
C GLU A 89 -50.39 -13.52 8.91
N GLN A 90 -49.12 -13.31 9.29
CA GLN A 90 -48.24 -14.35 9.85
C GLN A 90 -48.55 -14.73 11.30
N GLU A 91 -49.20 -13.89 12.09
CA GLU A 91 -49.64 -14.29 13.43
C GLU A 91 -50.74 -15.37 13.38
N GLY A 92 -51.48 -15.46 12.26
CA GLY A 92 -52.51 -16.46 12.03
C GLY A 92 -52.05 -17.73 11.28
N GLN A 93 -50.86 -17.74 10.67
CA GLN A 93 -50.33 -18.86 9.88
C GLN A 93 -48.88 -19.16 10.28
N ASN A 94 -48.53 -20.43 10.48
CA ASN A 94 -47.16 -20.88 10.79
C ASN A 94 -46.20 -20.60 9.62
N GLY A 95 -45.78 -19.35 9.44
CA GLY A 95 -44.81 -18.91 8.44
C GLY A 95 -45.28 -19.02 6.98
N THR A 96 -44.73 -18.18 6.11
CA THR A 96 -44.93 -18.31 4.66
C THR A 96 -43.83 -19.19 4.10
N VAL A 97 -44.15 -20.41 3.66
CA VAL A 97 -43.19 -21.32 3.01
C VAL A 97 -43.10 -20.99 1.53
N VAL A 98 -41.98 -20.39 1.11
CA VAL A 98 -41.71 -20.10 -0.30
C VAL A 98 -40.48 -20.92 -0.72
N ASN A 99 -40.59 -21.70 -1.79
CA ASN A 99 -39.52 -22.61 -2.26
C ASN A 99 -38.94 -23.53 -1.17
N GLY A 100 -39.80 -24.07 -0.29
CA GLY A 100 -39.39 -24.99 0.78
C GLY A 100 -38.61 -24.33 1.92
N LYS A 101 -38.52 -23.00 1.96
CA LYS A 101 -37.94 -22.24 3.07
C LYS A 101 -39.04 -21.47 3.80
N GLU A 102 -39.05 -21.60 5.13
CA GLU A 102 -39.91 -20.82 6.01
C GLU A 102 -39.39 -19.38 6.06
N TYR A 103 -40.17 -18.43 5.56
CA TYR A 103 -39.89 -17.01 5.70
C TYR A 103 -40.71 -16.48 6.86
N LYS A 104 -40.04 -15.91 7.86
CA LYS A 104 -40.67 -15.20 8.97
C LYS A 104 -40.34 -13.72 8.84
N PHE A 105 -41.36 -12.88 8.73
CA PHE A 105 -41.17 -11.43 8.73
C PHE A 105 -40.77 -10.99 10.14
N THR A 106 -39.71 -10.20 10.22
CA THR A 106 -39.23 -9.63 11.48
C THR A 106 -39.45 -8.12 11.48
N ASP A 107 -39.54 -7.50 12.66
CA ASP A 107 -39.64 -6.03 12.78
C ASP A 107 -38.45 -5.30 12.12
N PHE A 108 -37.33 -5.98 11.93
CA PHE A 108 -36.18 -5.45 11.19
C PHE A 108 -36.48 -5.21 9.70
N ASP A 109 -37.38 -6.00 9.10
CA ASP A 109 -37.75 -5.88 7.68
C ASP A 109 -38.48 -4.56 7.40
N LYS A 110 -39.09 -3.93 8.41
CA LYS A 110 -39.73 -2.60 8.34
C LYS A 110 -38.77 -1.50 7.91
N TYR A 111 -37.47 -1.68 8.14
CA TYR A 111 -36.42 -0.71 7.77
C TYR A 111 -35.64 -1.14 6.53
N SER A 112 -36.01 -2.25 5.91
CA SER A 112 -35.35 -2.78 4.72
C SER A 112 -36.16 -2.48 3.44
N LEU A 113 -35.54 -2.70 2.28
CA LEU A 113 -36.15 -2.47 0.97
C LEU A 113 -37.32 -3.43 0.68
N SER A 114 -37.48 -4.50 1.48
CA SER A 114 -38.59 -5.46 1.37
C SER A 114 -39.95 -4.86 1.71
N ASN A 115 -40.01 -3.71 2.39
CA ASN A 115 -41.26 -3.04 2.75
C ASN A 115 -41.90 -2.26 1.58
N ILE A 116 -41.20 -2.09 0.46
CA ILE A 116 -41.62 -1.20 -0.62
C ILE A 116 -42.29 -2.02 -1.72
N PRO A 117 -43.58 -1.76 -2.05
CA PRO A 117 -44.26 -2.49 -3.11
C PRO A 117 -43.66 -2.15 -4.47
N ALA A 118 -43.59 -3.16 -5.35
CA ALA A 118 -43.14 -2.99 -6.73
C ALA A 118 -44.02 -1.95 -7.43
N SER A 119 -43.40 -0.97 -8.10
CA SER A 119 -44.05 0.20 -8.75
C SER A 119 -44.44 1.38 -7.84
N SER A 120 -43.97 1.46 -6.59
CA SER A 120 -44.23 2.63 -5.72
C SER A 120 -43.37 3.86 -6.07
N SER A 121 -43.94 5.06 -5.95
CA SER A 121 -43.23 6.35 -6.04
C SER A 121 -42.10 6.48 -5.01
N LYS A 122 -42.12 5.69 -3.94
CA LYS A 122 -41.05 5.61 -2.93
C LYS A 122 -39.71 5.12 -3.50
N MET A 123 -39.70 4.32 -4.56
CA MET A 123 -38.47 3.84 -5.20
C MET A 123 -37.63 5.00 -5.77
N TRP A 124 -38.28 6.07 -6.23
CA TRP A 124 -37.59 7.27 -6.70
C TRP A 124 -36.79 7.97 -5.60
N ALA A 125 -37.27 7.95 -4.35
CA ALA A 125 -36.54 8.52 -3.21
C ALA A 125 -35.23 7.77 -2.96
N HIS A 126 -35.24 6.44 -3.06
CA HIS A 126 -34.01 5.64 -2.97
C HIS A 126 -33.05 5.92 -4.12
N LEU A 127 -33.56 6.05 -5.35
CA LEU A 127 -32.75 6.40 -6.52
C LEU A 127 -32.05 7.76 -6.32
N VAL A 128 -32.79 8.79 -5.92
CA VAL A 128 -32.25 10.13 -5.65
C VAL A 128 -31.23 10.09 -4.52
N SER A 129 -31.51 9.34 -3.45
CA SER A 129 -30.57 9.18 -2.33
C SER A 129 -29.26 8.54 -2.78
N VAL A 130 -29.31 7.47 -3.60
CA VAL A 130 -28.09 6.83 -4.13
C VAL A 130 -27.29 7.79 -5.00
N TYR A 131 -27.93 8.54 -5.90
CA TYR A 131 -27.24 9.55 -6.69
C TYR A 131 -26.56 10.61 -5.82
N PHE A 132 -27.25 11.09 -4.79
CA PHE A 132 -26.68 12.06 -3.85
C PHE A 132 -25.45 11.48 -3.13
N VAL A 133 -25.55 10.27 -2.58
CA VAL A 133 -24.44 9.60 -1.87
C VAL A 133 -23.23 9.42 -2.78
N VAL A 134 -23.44 9.02 -4.04
CA VAL A 134 -22.36 8.82 -5.02
C VAL A 134 -21.70 10.16 -5.37
N LEU A 135 -22.50 11.19 -5.70
CA LEU A 135 -21.97 12.52 -6.04
C LEU A 135 -21.23 13.15 -4.86
N PHE A 136 -21.79 13.05 -3.65
CA PHE A 136 -21.16 13.53 -2.43
C PHE A 136 -19.84 12.80 -2.17
N THR A 137 -19.82 11.48 -2.33
CA THR A 137 -18.61 10.68 -2.14
C THR A 137 -17.53 11.01 -3.15
N LEU A 138 -17.90 11.18 -4.41
CA LEU A 138 -16.97 11.55 -5.47
C LEU A 138 -16.42 12.97 -5.24
N TRP A 139 -17.28 13.92 -4.86
CA TRP A 139 -16.88 15.29 -4.53
C TRP A 139 -15.91 15.34 -3.34
N HIS A 140 -16.20 14.60 -2.28
CA HIS A 140 -15.32 14.54 -1.10
C HIS A 140 -13.98 13.87 -1.42
N CYS A 141 -13.99 12.75 -2.15
CA CYS A 141 -12.77 12.08 -2.62
C CYS A 141 -11.93 12.99 -3.52
N TRP A 142 -12.57 13.74 -4.42
CA TRP A 142 -11.90 14.72 -5.27
C TRP A 142 -11.23 15.83 -4.46
N ARG A 143 -11.93 16.40 -3.47
CA ARG A 143 -11.39 17.44 -2.58
C ARG A 143 -10.17 16.92 -1.80
N PHE A 144 -10.27 15.71 -1.25
CA PHE A 144 -9.19 15.06 -0.51
C PHE A 144 -7.97 14.75 -1.38
N ASN A 145 -8.19 14.25 -2.61
CA ASN A 145 -7.10 14.01 -3.57
C ASN A 145 -6.34 15.30 -3.90
N LYS A 146 -7.05 16.42 -4.10
CA LYS A 146 -6.41 17.72 -4.34
C LYS A 146 -5.53 18.15 -3.17
N ASP A 147 -6.02 18.03 -1.95
CA ASP A 147 -5.24 18.40 -0.75
C ASP A 147 -4.01 17.51 -0.58
N SER A 148 -4.13 16.23 -0.89
CA SER A 148 -3.04 15.26 -0.81
C SER A 148 -1.94 15.55 -1.85
N VAL A 149 -2.35 15.89 -3.08
CA VAL A 149 -1.42 16.30 -4.15
C VAL A 149 -0.74 17.62 -3.81
N LEU A 150 -1.47 18.60 -3.27
CA LEU A 150 -0.92 19.89 -2.87
C LEU A 150 0.15 19.73 -1.78
N LEU A 151 -0.14 18.93 -0.75
CA LEU A 151 0.82 18.64 0.32
C LEU A 151 2.07 17.95 -0.23
N ARG A 152 1.90 17.01 -1.18
CA ARG A 152 3.01 16.33 -1.84
C ARG A 152 3.88 17.30 -2.64
N ILE A 153 3.28 18.22 -3.40
CA ILE A 153 4.02 19.23 -4.17
C ILE A 153 4.76 20.17 -3.23
N MET A 154 4.12 20.63 -2.15
CA MET A 154 4.73 21.49 -1.15
C MET A 154 5.91 20.81 -0.45
N PHE A 155 5.77 19.53 -0.10
CA PHE A 155 6.86 18.72 0.44
C PHE A 155 8.01 18.60 -0.56
N LEU A 156 7.72 18.32 -1.84
CA LEU A 156 8.75 18.14 -2.86
C LEU A 156 9.50 19.45 -3.17
N GLY A 157 8.81 20.59 -3.10
CA GLY A 157 9.41 21.91 -3.29
C GLY A 157 10.23 22.41 -2.11
N ASN A 158 9.85 22.06 -0.87
CA ASN A 158 10.55 22.47 0.35
C ASN A 158 11.62 21.47 0.81
N SER A 159 11.58 20.25 0.30
CA SER A 159 12.60 19.23 0.58
C SER A 159 13.96 19.69 0.06
N ARG A 160 15.00 19.54 0.88
CA ARG A 160 16.39 19.82 0.49
C ARG A 160 16.71 19.03 -0.77
N ARG A 161 17.35 19.66 -1.77
CA ARG A 161 17.87 18.99 -2.98
C ARG A 161 18.78 17.83 -2.57
N GLY A 162 18.22 16.63 -2.50
CA GLY A 162 18.94 15.42 -2.12
C GLY A 162 19.57 14.75 -3.32
N GLY A 163 20.60 13.93 -3.08
CA GLY A 163 21.23 13.07 -4.10
C GLY A 163 20.26 12.32 -5.04
N PRO A 164 19.09 11.80 -4.59
CA PRO A 164 18.14 11.12 -5.46
C PRO A 164 17.58 11.98 -6.60
N SER A 165 17.55 13.32 -6.44
CA SER A 165 17.06 14.23 -7.50
C SER A 165 18.00 14.34 -8.70
N HIS A 166 19.25 13.87 -8.55
CA HIS A 166 20.30 13.94 -9.58
C HIS A 166 20.86 12.57 -9.96
N THR A 167 20.31 11.48 -9.43
CA THR A 167 20.73 10.11 -9.74
C THR A 167 19.56 9.33 -10.32
N ILE A 168 19.71 8.85 -11.55
CA ILE A 168 18.76 7.94 -12.18
C ILE A 168 19.16 6.50 -11.89
N LEU A 169 18.22 5.67 -11.46
CA LEU A 169 18.42 4.23 -11.36
C LEU A 169 18.19 3.63 -12.75
N VAL A 170 19.28 3.21 -13.40
CA VAL A 170 19.19 2.47 -14.66
C VAL A 170 19.11 0.98 -14.34
N THR A 171 17.95 0.37 -14.56
CA THR A 171 17.71 -1.05 -14.27
C THR A 171 18.05 -1.98 -15.43
N ASP A 172 17.92 -1.50 -16.67
CA ASP A 172 18.13 -2.32 -17.88
C ASP A 172 19.28 -1.80 -18.73
N ILE A 173 20.48 -2.31 -18.44
CA ILE A 173 21.65 -2.16 -19.30
C ILE A 173 21.81 -3.46 -20.09
N PRO A 174 21.61 -3.46 -21.43
CA PRO A 174 21.81 -4.67 -22.22
C PRO A 174 23.27 -5.15 -22.12
N GLY A 175 23.46 -6.45 -21.90
CA GLY A 175 24.78 -7.10 -21.79
C GLY A 175 25.29 -7.32 -20.36
N VAL A 176 24.96 -6.44 -19.40
CA VAL A 176 25.43 -6.59 -18.00
C VAL A 176 24.61 -7.65 -17.25
N ASN A 177 23.29 -7.68 -17.44
CA ASN A 177 22.42 -8.63 -16.76
C ASN A 177 22.75 -10.09 -17.12
N GLU A 178 23.06 -10.35 -18.39
CA GLU A 178 23.48 -11.69 -18.83
C GLU A 178 24.87 -12.06 -18.32
N ALA A 179 25.81 -11.12 -18.29
CA ALA A 179 27.16 -11.35 -17.77
C ALA A 179 27.14 -11.64 -16.25
N VAL A 180 26.35 -10.87 -15.49
CA VAL A 180 26.15 -11.08 -14.05
C VAL A 180 25.43 -12.41 -13.78
N ALA A 181 24.40 -12.75 -14.57
CA ALA A 181 23.71 -14.03 -14.47
C ALA A 181 24.65 -15.22 -14.75
N LYS A 182 25.51 -15.12 -15.78
CA LYS A 182 26.53 -16.14 -16.11
C LYS A 182 27.58 -16.29 -15.00
N GLY A 183 28.05 -15.17 -14.44
CA GLY A 183 29.00 -15.16 -13.32
C GLY A 183 28.45 -15.82 -12.06
N LEU A 184 27.21 -15.48 -11.68
CA LEU A 184 26.50 -16.11 -10.55
C LEU A 184 26.29 -17.61 -10.78
N ALA A 185 25.98 -18.02 -12.02
CA ALA A 185 25.83 -19.43 -12.36
C ALA A 185 27.16 -20.21 -12.27
N GLN A 186 28.30 -19.60 -12.65
CA GLN A 186 29.62 -20.21 -12.49
C GLN A 186 30.02 -20.36 -11.03
N GLN A 187 29.78 -19.34 -10.19
CA GLN A 187 30.07 -19.44 -8.76
C GLN A 187 29.31 -20.59 -8.09
N ARG A 188 28.02 -20.75 -8.40
CA ARG A 188 27.20 -21.87 -7.90
C ARG A 188 27.73 -23.24 -8.34
N LYS A 189 28.28 -23.35 -9.56
CA LYS A 189 28.90 -24.60 -10.04
C LYS A 189 30.20 -24.89 -9.29
N MET A 190 31.07 -23.90 -9.12
CA MET A 190 32.32 -24.06 -8.36
C MET A 190 32.04 -24.46 -6.91
N GLU A 191 31.07 -23.84 -6.25
CA GLU A 191 30.71 -24.16 -4.87
C GLU A 191 30.22 -25.60 -4.71
N LYS A 192 29.36 -26.08 -5.63
CA LYS A 192 28.92 -27.49 -5.66
C LYS A 192 30.08 -28.46 -5.84
N THR A 193 31.03 -28.09 -6.69
CA THR A 193 32.23 -28.91 -6.98
C THR A 193 33.15 -28.96 -5.76
N LEU A 194 33.35 -27.81 -5.09
CA LEU A 194 34.11 -27.71 -3.86
C LEU A 194 33.49 -28.54 -2.74
N ARG A 195 32.17 -28.41 -2.51
CA ARG A 195 31.43 -29.23 -1.53
C ARG A 195 31.57 -30.73 -1.79
N LYS A 196 31.50 -31.16 -3.06
CA LYS A 196 31.69 -32.56 -3.44
C LYS A 196 33.11 -33.05 -3.14
N SER A 197 34.12 -32.23 -3.44
CA SER A 197 35.53 -32.56 -3.15
C SER A 197 35.83 -32.65 -1.65
N MET A 198 35.16 -31.84 -0.83
CA MET A 198 35.27 -31.90 0.64
C MET A 198 34.61 -33.17 1.19
N SER A 199 33.44 -33.56 0.68
CA SER A 199 32.75 -34.80 1.07
C SER A 199 33.56 -36.05 0.73
N MET A 200 34.20 -36.10 -0.44
CA MET A 200 35.02 -37.26 -0.83
C MET A 200 36.33 -37.36 -0.01
N LYS A 201 36.82 -36.25 0.55
CA LYS A 201 38.05 -36.23 1.35
C LYS A 201 37.82 -36.65 2.81
N SER A 202 36.60 -36.52 3.33
CA SER A 202 36.23 -37.03 4.66
C SER A 202 36.03 -38.55 4.67
N ASP A 203 35.55 -39.14 3.57
CA ASP A 203 35.24 -40.58 3.50
C ASP A 203 36.51 -41.45 3.34
N GLY A 204 37.63 -40.86 2.92
CA GLY A 204 38.90 -41.58 2.70
C GLY A 204 39.87 -41.61 3.90
N LYS A 205 39.47 -41.13 5.10
CA LYS A 205 40.36 -41.01 6.27
C LYS A 205 39.88 -41.81 7.50
N SER A 206 39.16 -42.91 7.29
CA SER A 206 38.63 -43.75 8.38
C SER A 206 39.16 -45.19 8.40
N ASP A 207 40.03 -45.60 7.46
CA ASP A 207 40.59 -46.97 7.43
C ASP A 207 42.07 -46.95 7.81
N GLY A 208 42.35 -47.06 9.11
CA GLY A 208 43.75 -47.13 9.58
C GLY A 208 43.93 -47.10 11.09
N LYS A 209 43.09 -47.81 11.86
CA LYS A 209 43.43 -48.17 13.25
C LYS A 209 42.65 -49.41 13.66
N SER A 210 43.34 -50.29 14.41
CA SER A 210 42.93 -51.64 14.88
C SER A 210 43.24 -52.74 13.86
N ASP A 211 44.13 -53.71 14.09
CA ASP A 211 44.50 -54.37 15.34
C ASP A 211 45.94 -54.89 15.33
N GLY A 212 46.62 -54.69 16.45
CA GLY A 212 47.89 -55.32 16.80
C GLY A 212 48.10 -55.11 18.29
N ASP A 213 47.82 -56.12 19.11
CA ASP A 213 48.83 -56.79 19.91
C ASP A 213 48.21 -57.82 20.88
N LEU A 214 48.87 -58.97 20.89
CA LEU A 214 48.76 -60.12 21.79
C LEU A 214 49.27 -59.79 23.20
#